data_AF-A0A1F9ZKL0-F1
#
_entry.id   AF-A0A1F9ZKL0-F1
#
_cell.length_a   1.000
_cell.length_b   1.000
_cell.length_c   1.000
_cell.angle_alpha   90.00
_cell.angle_beta   90.00
_cell.angle_gamma   90.00
#
_symmetry.space_group_name_H-M   'P 1'
#
loop_
_entity.id
_entity.type
_entity.pdbx_description
1 polymer ?
#
loop_
_entity_poly.entity_id
_entity_poly.type
_entity_poly.pdbx_seq_one_letter_code
_entity_poly.pdbx_strand_id
1 'polypeptide(L)' 'MRQIRLEKTVINIGVGDAGERLLKAEKVLKMVTGKKPVRTVAKTTNRDLGIREGMQIGCKVTLRGKEAEEFVKKA' A
#
# COMPACT_ATOMS: atom_id res chain seq x y z
N MET A 1 14.77 -28.65 -1.83
CA MET A 1 14.20 -27.57 -0.99
C MET A 1 14.65 -26.15 -1.39
N ARG A 2 15.21 -25.91 -2.59
CA ARG A 2 15.68 -24.57 -3.07
C ARG A 2 14.83 -24.01 -4.22
N GLN A 3 13.51 -24.23 -4.19
CA GLN A 3 12.64 -23.75 -5.26
C GLN A 3 12.18 -22.32 -4.93
N ILE A 4 12.45 -21.39 -5.85
CA ILE A 4 12.03 -19.99 -5.72
C ILE A 4 10.52 -19.93 -5.87
N ARG A 5 9.86 -19.27 -4.92
CA ARG A 5 8.42 -19.05 -4.92
C ARG A 5 8.11 -17.62 -4.54
N LEU A 6 6.99 -17.12 -5.02
CA LEU A 6 6.51 -15.80 -4.65
C LEU A 6 5.81 -15.88 -3.29
N GLU A 7 6.41 -15.30 -2.25
CA GLU A 7 5.85 -15.32 -0.90
C GLU A 7 4.70 -14.32 -0.75
N LYS A 8 4.90 -13.09 -1.23
CA LYS A 8 3.93 -12.00 -1.14
C LYS A 8 4.19 -10.93 -2.19
N THR A 9 3.13 -10.25 -2.57
CA THR A 9 3.18 -9.02 -3.36
C THR A 9 2.62 -7.89 -2.51
N VAL A 10 3.40 -6.82 -2.34
CA VAL A 10 2.97 -5.64 -1.57
C VAL A 10 2.74 -4.51 -2.55
N ILE A 11 1.51 -4.00 -2.56
CA ILE A 11 1.10 -2.88 -3.40
C ILE A 11 0.95 -1.69 -2.46
N ASN A 12 1.71 -0.63 -2.71
CA ASN A 12 1.80 0.52 -1.82
C ASN A 12 1.62 1.82 -2.62
N ILE A 13 0.76 2.71 -2.14
CA ILE A 13 0.61 4.06 -2.66
C ILE A 13 1.07 5.02 -1.57
N GLY A 14 2.19 5.71 -1.82
CA GLY A 14 2.64 6.84 -1.01
C GLY A 14 1.98 8.11 -1.50
N VAL A 15 1.00 8.62 -0.76
CA VAL A 15 0.26 9.85 -1.14
C VAL A 15 1.00 11.09 -0.67
N GLY A 16 1.71 11.00 0.47
CA GLY A 16 2.46 12.11 1.06
C GLY A 16 1.58 13.13 1.78
N ASP A 17 0.27 12.94 1.77
CA ASP A 17 -0.71 13.82 2.38
C ASP A 17 -1.88 12.99 2.96
N ALA A 18 -2.53 13.54 3.98
CA ALA A 18 -3.70 12.95 4.61
C ALA A 18 -5.00 13.41 3.91
N GLY A 19 -6.14 13.00 4.47
CA GLY A 19 -7.45 13.48 4.03
C GLY A 19 -7.94 12.83 2.73
N GLU A 20 -8.47 13.64 1.82
CA GLU A 20 -9.26 13.15 0.68
C GLU A 20 -8.41 12.36 -0.33
N ARG A 21 -7.17 12.77 -0.59
CA ARG A 21 -6.26 12.06 -1.51
C ARG A 21 -5.95 10.66 -1.00
N LEU A 22 -5.76 10.51 0.31
CA LEU A 22 -5.57 9.21 0.93
C LEU A 22 -6.81 8.32 0.80
N LEU A 23 -8.00 8.87 1.04
CA LEU A 23 -9.26 8.14 0.87
C LEU A 23 -9.48 7.68 -0.58
N LYS A 24 -9.11 8.52 -1.56
CA LYS A 24 -9.15 8.16 -2.98
C LYS A 24 -8.17 7.02 -3.29
N ALA A 25 -6.94 7.10 -2.79
CA ALA A 25 -5.94 6.04 -2.95
C ALA A 25 -6.41 4.71 -2.33
N GLU A 26 -7.06 4.74 -1.16
CA GLU A 26 -7.66 3.54 -0.56
C GLU A 26 -8.76 2.92 -1.42
N LYS A 27 -9.64 3.75 -2.00
CA LYS A 27 -10.69 3.27 -2.91
C LYS A 27 -10.09 2.62 -4.15
N VAL A 28 -9.04 3.21 -4.73
CA VAL A 28 -8.33 2.65 -5.88
C VAL A 28 -7.70 1.30 -5.53
N LEU A 29 -6.96 1.20 -4.42
CA LEU A 29 -6.39 -0.08 -3.99
C LEU A 29 -7.45 -1.14 -3.75
N LYS A 30 -8.57 -0.77 -3.14
CA LYS A 30 -9.68 -1.70 -2.92
C LYS A 30 -10.30 -2.17 -4.23
N MET A 31 -10.45 -1.28 -5.22
CA MET A 31 -10.99 -1.63 -6.53
C MET A 31 -10.05 -2.57 -7.31
N VAL A 32 -8.76 -2.28 -7.28
CA VAL A 32 -7.73 -3.05 -8.01
C VAL A 32 -7.46 -4.42 -7.37
N THR A 33 -7.41 -4.48 -6.03
CA THR A 33 -7.00 -5.70 -5.31
C THR A 33 -8.16 -6.50 -4.72
N GLY A 34 -9.36 -5.91 -4.61
CA GLY A 34 -10.49 -6.50 -3.88
C GLY A 34 -10.30 -6.60 -2.36
N LYS A 35 -9.14 -6.19 -1.82
CA LYS A 35 -8.83 -6.28 -0.39
C LYS A 35 -8.92 -4.92 0.28
N LYS A 36 -9.15 -4.93 1.60
CA LYS A 36 -9.13 -3.73 2.41
C LYS A 36 -7.69 -3.24 2.60
N PRO A 37 -7.32 -2.04 2.14
CA PRO A 37 -5.99 -1.48 2.36
C PRO A 37 -5.78 -1.08 3.82
N VAL A 38 -4.51 -1.09 4.24
CA VAL A 38 -4.05 -0.64 5.54
C VAL A 38 -3.29 0.66 5.36
N ARG A 39 -3.58 1.67 6.19
CA ARG A 39 -2.88 2.96 6.17
C ARG A 39 -1.45 2.82 6.67
N THR A 40 -0.53 3.56 6.05
CA THR A 40 0.85 3.71 6.49
C THR A 40 1.00 5.04 7.21
N VAL A 41 1.76 4.99 8.30
CA VAL A 41 1.95 6.11 9.21
C VAL A 41 3.38 6.63 9.07
N ALA A 42 3.54 7.95 9.07
CA ALA A 42 4.82 8.62 9.08
C ALA A 42 5.57 8.32 10.38
N LYS A 43 6.82 7.87 10.25
CA LYS A 43 7.70 7.56 11.40
C LYS A 43 8.50 8.77 11.90
N THR A 44 8.63 9.79 11.07
CA THR A 44 9.40 10.99 11.37
C THR A 44 8.64 12.22 10.90
N THR A 45 8.91 13.36 11.53
CA THR A 45 8.40 14.66 11.08
C THR A 45 9.36 15.23 10.04
N ASN A 46 8.84 15.58 8.86
CA ASN A 46 9.59 16.24 7.80
C ASN A 46 8.87 17.54 7.42
N ARG A 47 9.51 18.69 7.69
CA ARG A 47 8.93 20.02 7.48
C ARG A 47 8.78 20.37 6.00
N ASP A 48 9.73 19.96 5.15
CA ASP A 48 9.73 20.26 3.72
C ASP A 48 8.56 19.58 2.99
N LEU A 49 8.18 18.39 3.48
CA LEU A 49 7.03 17.64 2.98
C LEU A 49 5.72 17.96 3.72
N GLY A 50 5.77 18.81 4.76
CA GLY A 50 4.60 19.09 5.61
C GLY A 50 4.10 17.89 6.42
N ILE A 51 4.90 16.84 6.59
CA ILE A 51 4.52 15.59 7.24
C ILE A 51 4.91 15.63 8.72
N ARG A 52 3.98 15.22 9.59
CA ARG A 52 4.24 15.03 11.03
C ARG A 52 4.31 13.55 11.38
N GLU A 53 5.11 13.20 12.37
CA GLU A 53 5.13 11.86 12.94
C GLU A 53 3.71 11.46 13.40
N GLY A 54 3.31 10.22 13.13
CA GLY A 54 1.96 9.74 13.43
C GLY A 54 0.91 10.09 12.36
N MET A 55 1.25 10.90 11.36
CA MET A 55 0.33 11.25 10.26
C MET A 55 0.14 10.06 9.31
N GLN A 56 -1.11 9.83 8.88
CA GLN A 56 -1.42 8.83 7.87
C GLN A 56 -1.12 9.41 6.49
N ILE A 57 -0.13 8.84 5.79
CA ILE A 57 0.44 9.42 4.56
C ILE A 57 0.33 8.51 3.33
N GLY A 58 -0.14 7.28 3.51
CA GLY A 58 -0.25 6.32 2.43
C GLY A 58 -1.09 5.12 2.82
N CYS A 59 -1.22 4.20 1.88
CA CYS A 59 -1.97 2.97 2.06
C CYS A 59 -1.32 1.83 1.29
N LYS A 60 -1.43 0.61 1.85
CA LYS A 60 -0.88 -0.59 1.24
C LYS A 60 -1.79 -1.80 1.38
N VAL A 61 -1.64 -2.73 0.46
CA VAL A 61 -2.25 -4.07 0.50
C VAL A 61 -1.12 -5.09 0.37
N THR A 62 -1.23 -6.20 1.11
CA THR A 62 -0.34 -7.34 0.94
C THR A 62 -1.14 -8.53 0.47
N LEU A 63 -0.83 -8.99 -0.74
CA LEU A 63 -1.38 -10.21 -1.33
C LEU A 63 -0.40 -11.35 -1.08
N ARG A 64 -0.93 -12.57 -0.89
CA ARG A 64 -0.14 -13.79 -0.70
C ARG A 64 -0.75 -14.96 -1.48
N GLY A 65 0.07 -15.98 -1.73
CA GLY A 65 -0.38 -17.18 -2.45
C GLY A 65 -0.85 -16.88 -3.86
N LYS A 66 -1.94 -17.53 -4.30
CA LYS A 66 -2.44 -17.43 -5.68
C LYS A 66 -2.77 -16.01 -6.11
N GLU A 67 -3.40 -15.22 -5.25
CA GLU A 67 -3.76 -13.83 -5.56
C GLU A 67 -2.52 -12.97 -5.85
N ALA A 68 -1.40 -13.23 -5.16
CA ALA A 68 -0.16 -12.50 -5.38
C ALA A 68 0.49 -12.86 -6.72
N GLU A 69 0.48 -14.14 -7.08
CA GLU A 69 0.97 -14.62 -8.37
C GLU A 69 0.10 -14.14 -9.54
N GLU A 70 -1.22 -14.20 -9.40
CA GLU A 70 -2.15 -13.68 -10.40
C GLU A 70 -2.01 -12.18 -10.58
N PHE A 71 -1.85 -11.43 -9.49
CA PHE A 71 -1.64 -10.00 -9.55
C PHE A 71 -0.37 -9.65 -10.32
N VAL A 72 0.75 -10.32 -10.04
CA VAL A 72 2.02 -10.07 -10.72
C VAL A 72 1.98 -10.49 -12.20
N LYS A 73 1.15 -11.45 -12.58
CA LYS A 73 0.95 -11.81 -13.99
C LYS A 73 0.07 -10.81 -14.76
N LYS A 74 -0.84 -10.13 -14.06
CA LYS A 74 -1.79 -9.17 -14.65
C LYS A 74 -1.29 -7.72 -14.64
N ALA A 75 -0.40 -7.38 -13.70
CA ALA A 75 0.24 -6.08 -13.57
C ALA A 75 1.30 -5.86 -14.66
#